data_AF-A0A9D0KYW7-F1
#
_entry.id   AF-A0A9D0KYW7-F1
#
_cell.length_a   1.000
_cell.length_b   1.000
_cell.length_c   1.000
_cell.angle_alpha   90.00
_cell.angle_beta   90.00
_cell.angle_gamma   90.00
#
_symmetry.space_group_name_H-M   'P 1'
#
loop_
_entity.id
_entity.type
_entity.pdbx_description
1 polymer ?
#
loop_
_entity_poly.entity_id
_entity_poly.type
_entity_poly.pdbx_seq_one_letter_code
_entity_poly.pdbx_strand_id
1 'polypeptide(L)'
;MIPAKEEIIKAKKQIEKYVKQRISEFKNLKEKNLTRFDFRPFVDIDPYQADIFSEACFCILTANSSAVLGIKIQKEIGIDGFKEYSYEKLFEIIRKKGHRFAQQRAERIIKLREKEQFLLEISKEKDGKEAREKLVKNIYGYGYKEASHFLRNIGFDDIGIIDRHISRFLFEKGLVKPRKTITKKVYLECEEALEKIASDLGLKLSELDLYIFYIKTGKVLK
;
A
#
# COMPACT_ATOMS: atom_id res chain seq x y z
N MET A 1 -21.98 6.95 18.23
CA MET A 1 -20.79 6.63 17.40
C MET A 1 -20.54 7.82 16.48
N ILE A 2 -19.32 8.37 16.39
CA ILE A 2 -19.04 9.49 15.49
C ILE A 2 -19.28 9.03 14.04
N PRO A 3 -20.08 9.74 13.23
CA PRO A 3 -20.25 9.45 11.81
C PRO A 3 -18.92 9.34 11.06
N ALA A 4 -18.81 8.40 10.12
CA ALA A 4 -17.57 8.16 9.38
C ALA A 4 -17.00 9.45 8.75
N LYS A 5 -17.87 10.25 8.13
CA LYS A 5 -17.50 11.52 7.46
C LYS A 5 -16.93 12.55 8.43
N GLU A 6 -17.53 12.73 9.60
CA GLU A 6 -17.05 13.68 10.61
C GLU A 6 -15.65 13.32 11.12
N GLU A 7 -15.40 12.03 11.33
CA GLU A 7 -14.09 11.54 11.77
C GLU A 7 -13.01 11.75 10.70
N ILE A 8 -13.35 11.53 9.43
CA ILE A 8 -12.45 11.80 8.29
C ILE A 8 -12.18 13.31 8.15
N ILE A 9 -13.19 14.16 8.28
CA ILE A 9 -13.01 15.62 8.25
C ILE A 9 -12.10 16.08 9.38
N LYS A 10 -12.25 15.51 10.59
CA LYS A 10 -11.37 15.81 11.73
C LYS A 10 -9.93 15.36 11.46
N ALA A 11 -9.73 14.15 10.93
CA ALA A 11 -8.41 13.67 10.54
C ALA A 11 -7.78 14.56 9.46
N LYS A 12 -8.54 14.94 8.44
CA LYS A 12 -8.09 15.85 7.37
C LYS A 12 -7.52 17.15 7.94
N LYS A 13 -8.23 17.82 8.84
CA LYS A 13 -7.75 19.05 9.49
C LYS A 13 -6.41 18.87 10.24
N GLN A 14 -6.10 17.67 10.73
CA GLN A 14 -4.88 17.41 11.51
C GLN A 14 -3.67 17.05 10.64
N ILE A 15 -3.88 16.24 9.60
CA ILE A 15 -2.80 15.57 8.88
C ILE A 15 -2.76 15.81 7.36
N GLU A 16 -3.60 16.72 6.83
CA GLU A 16 -3.66 17.00 5.39
C GLU A 16 -2.29 17.28 4.77
N LYS A 17 -1.40 18.01 5.47
CA LYS A 17 -0.04 18.29 4.97
C LYS A 17 0.76 17.00 4.69
N TYR A 18 0.65 16.00 5.56
CA TYR A 18 1.36 14.73 5.44
C TYR A 18 0.72 13.83 4.39
N VAL A 19 -0.62 13.89 4.24
CA VAL A 19 -1.31 13.19 3.16
C VAL A 19 -0.92 13.77 1.80
N LYS A 20 -0.93 15.09 1.64
CA LYS A 20 -0.49 15.76 0.40
C LYS A 20 0.95 15.43 0.05
N GLN A 21 1.85 15.42 1.04
CA GLN A 21 3.23 14.96 0.85
C GLN A 21 3.26 13.52 0.32
N ARG A 22 2.54 12.60 0.97
CA ARG A 22 2.53 11.18 0.59
C ARG A 22 1.98 10.95 -0.82
N ILE A 23 0.88 11.63 -1.17
CA ILE A 23 0.31 11.57 -2.52
C ILE A 23 1.28 12.11 -3.56
N SER A 24 2.00 13.21 -3.26
CA SER A 24 3.04 13.72 -4.15
C SER A 24 4.18 12.72 -4.35
N GLU A 25 4.60 12.04 -3.29
CA GLU A 25 5.63 11.00 -3.37
C GLU A 25 5.18 9.81 -4.24
N PHE A 26 3.90 9.39 -4.16
CA PHE A 26 3.34 8.36 -5.03
C PHE A 26 3.25 8.79 -6.49
N LYS A 27 2.86 10.05 -6.74
CA LYS A 27 2.83 10.60 -8.11
C LYS A 27 4.22 10.67 -8.73
N ASN A 28 5.24 11.01 -7.94
CA ASN A 28 6.63 10.96 -8.41
C ASN A 28 7.05 9.55 -8.86
N LEU A 29 6.60 8.48 -8.17
CA LEU A 29 6.84 7.11 -8.65
C LEU A 29 6.20 6.86 -10.01
N LYS A 30 4.94 7.29 -10.22
CA LYS A 30 4.25 7.14 -11.50
C LYS A 30 4.98 7.86 -12.65
N GLU A 31 5.39 9.09 -12.40
CA GLU A 31 5.93 9.99 -13.42
C GLU A 31 7.42 9.76 -13.70
N LYS A 32 8.20 9.41 -12.67
CA LYS A 32 9.67 9.42 -12.71
C LYS A 32 10.29 8.06 -12.42
N ASN A 33 9.49 7.05 -12.07
CA ASN A 33 9.97 5.75 -11.55
C ASN A 33 10.89 5.88 -10.32
N LEU A 34 10.86 7.03 -9.64
CA LEU A 34 11.74 7.29 -8.50
C LEU A 34 11.09 8.33 -7.59
N THR A 35 11.12 8.06 -6.30
CA THR A 35 10.69 9.01 -5.28
C THR A 35 11.58 8.91 -4.06
N ARG A 36 11.48 9.90 -3.18
CA ARG A 36 12.12 9.89 -1.86
C ARG A 36 11.03 9.94 -0.81
N PHE A 37 10.90 8.88 -0.03
CA PHE A 37 9.90 8.79 1.02
C PHE A 37 10.44 9.33 2.34
N ASP A 38 9.72 10.27 2.96
CA ASP A 38 9.96 10.71 4.35
C ASP A 38 8.74 10.37 5.21
N PHE A 39 8.92 9.54 6.23
CA PHE A 39 7.83 9.09 7.11
C PHE A 39 7.75 9.85 8.44
N ARG A 40 8.60 10.87 8.64
CA ARG A 40 8.56 11.67 9.86
C ARG A 40 7.30 12.55 9.89
N PRO A 41 6.70 12.78 11.07
CA PRO A 41 7.15 12.34 12.40
C PRO A 41 6.65 10.94 12.80
N PHE A 42 5.98 10.19 11.91
CA PHE A 42 5.28 8.95 12.27
C PHE A 42 6.20 7.74 12.47
N VAL A 43 7.37 7.76 11.84
CA VAL A 43 8.41 6.74 11.97
C VAL A 43 9.77 7.42 11.99
N ASP A 44 10.58 7.08 12.99
CA ASP A 44 11.95 7.57 13.13
C ASP A 44 12.91 6.75 12.26
N ILE A 45 12.88 7.07 10.96
CA ILE A 45 13.71 6.46 9.92
C ILE A 45 14.10 7.57 8.94
N ASP A 46 15.39 7.71 8.62
CA ASP A 46 15.82 8.70 7.62
C ASP A 46 15.16 8.43 6.26
N PRO A 47 14.84 9.48 5.50
CA PRO A 47 14.21 9.32 4.21
C PRO A 47 15.12 8.57 3.24
N TYR A 48 14.52 7.76 2.37
CA TYR A 48 15.23 6.91 1.43
C TYR A 48 14.52 6.89 0.06
N GLN A 49 15.25 6.49 -0.97
CA GLN A 49 14.71 6.38 -2.32
C GLN A 49 13.99 5.05 -2.54
N ALA A 50 12.95 5.09 -3.36
CA ALA A 50 12.26 3.91 -3.87
C ALA A 50 11.91 4.12 -5.34
N ASP A 51 11.96 3.03 -6.10
CA ASP A 51 11.47 2.91 -7.48
C ASP A 51 10.22 2.00 -7.52
N ILE A 52 9.63 1.82 -8.70
CA ILE A 52 8.42 0.99 -8.85
C ILE A 52 8.70 -0.46 -8.43
N PHE A 53 9.86 -1.01 -8.75
CA PHE A 53 10.18 -2.40 -8.44
C PHE A 53 10.32 -2.64 -6.93
N SER A 54 11.09 -1.80 -6.24
CA SER A 54 11.24 -1.86 -4.79
C SER A 54 9.93 -1.57 -4.06
N GLU A 55 9.01 -0.81 -4.66
CA GLU A 55 7.66 -0.63 -4.12
C GLU A 55 6.79 -1.89 -4.24
N ALA A 56 6.91 -2.62 -5.35
CA ALA A 56 6.28 -3.93 -5.47
C ALA A 56 6.85 -4.93 -4.44
N CYS A 57 8.17 -4.93 -4.22
CA CYS A 57 8.78 -5.70 -3.14
C CYS A 57 8.26 -5.29 -1.75
N PHE A 58 8.05 -4.01 -1.50
CA PHE A 58 7.45 -3.52 -0.27
C PHE A 58 6.05 -4.10 -0.04
N CYS A 59 5.18 -4.16 -1.06
CA CYS A 59 3.86 -4.78 -0.94
C CYS A 59 3.91 -6.29 -0.65
N ILE A 60 4.93 -7.00 -1.15
CA ILE A 60 5.19 -8.39 -0.74
C ILE A 60 5.50 -8.46 0.76
N LEU A 61 6.34 -7.56 1.26
CA LEU A 61 6.79 -7.52 2.66
C LEU A 61 5.67 -7.14 3.63
N THR A 62 4.70 -6.31 3.22
CA THR A 62 3.61 -5.86 4.11
C THR A 62 2.43 -6.83 4.18
N ALA A 63 2.36 -7.83 3.30
CA ALA A 63 1.34 -8.86 3.38
C ALA A 63 1.40 -9.58 4.75
N ASN A 64 0.33 -9.46 5.55
CA ASN A 64 0.23 -10.01 6.91
C ASN A 64 1.35 -9.55 7.87
N SER A 65 1.86 -8.33 7.64
CA SER A 65 2.93 -7.68 8.40
C SER A 65 2.62 -6.19 8.57
N SER A 66 3.38 -5.51 9.42
CA SER A 66 3.20 -4.05 9.62
C SER A 66 3.90 -3.25 8.51
N ALA A 67 3.30 -2.13 8.11
CA ALA A 67 3.93 -1.19 7.19
C ALA A 67 5.30 -0.69 7.72
N VAL A 68 5.43 -0.47 9.03
CA VAL A 68 6.70 -0.06 9.66
C VAL A 68 7.81 -1.09 9.45
N LEU A 69 7.51 -2.37 9.61
CA LEU A 69 8.49 -3.44 9.35
C LEU A 69 8.88 -3.48 7.87
N GLY A 70 7.90 -3.36 6.97
CA GLY A 70 8.14 -3.25 5.53
C GLY A 70 9.05 -2.07 5.17
N ILE A 71 8.81 -0.88 5.75
CA ILE A 71 9.63 0.33 5.54
C ILE A 71 11.08 0.09 6.00
N LYS A 72 11.27 -0.49 7.20
CA LYS A 72 12.60 -0.80 7.73
C LYS A 72 13.39 -1.73 6.82
N ILE A 73 12.74 -2.79 6.32
CA ILE A 73 13.36 -3.75 5.42
C ILE A 73 13.63 -3.12 4.06
N GLN A 74 12.68 -2.36 3.49
CA GLN A 74 12.83 -1.70 2.20
C GLN A 74 14.01 -0.70 2.22
N LYS A 75 14.16 0.09 3.29
CA LYS A 75 15.31 0.99 3.45
C LYS A 75 16.64 0.24 3.52
N GLU A 76 16.71 -0.86 4.26
CA GLU A 76 17.97 -1.61 4.43
C GLU A 76 18.38 -2.34 3.16
N ILE A 77 17.42 -2.92 2.43
CA ILE A 77 17.71 -3.63 1.18
C ILE A 77 18.00 -2.63 0.05
N GLY A 78 17.25 -1.54 -0.04
CA GLY A 78 17.39 -0.54 -1.10
C GLY A 78 16.98 -1.06 -2.49
N ILE A 79 16.99 -0.17 -3.48
CA ILE A 79 16.59 -0.47 -4.86
C ILE A 79 17.47 -1.59 -5.44
N ASP A 80 18.78 -1.42 -5.40
CA ASP A 80 19.74 -2.36 -5.99
C ASP A 80 19.73 -3.71 -5.25
N GLY A 81 19.62 -3.68 -3.92
CA GLY A 81 19.57 -4.92 -3.13
C GLY A 81 18.38 -5.81 -3.47
N PHE A 82 17.20 -5.24 -3.79
CA PHE A 82 16.06 -6.05 -4.22
C PHE A 82 16.32 -6.73 -5.57
N LYS A 83 17.12 -6.12 -6.46
CA LYS A 83 17.44 -6.65 -7.79
C LYS A 83 18.63 -7.62 -7.78
N GLU A 84 19.60 -7.39 -6.91
CA GLU A 84 20.92 -8.05 -6.99
C GLU A 84 21.17 -9.07 -5.89
N TYR A 85 20.68 -8.85 -4.66
CA TYR A 85 21.04 -9.72 -3.54
C TYR A 85 20.61 -11.17 -3.78
N SER A 86 21.42 -12.13 -3.34
CA SER A 86 21.05 -13.54 -3.40
C SER A 86 19.84 -13.81 -2.52
N TYR A 87 19.20 -14.95 -2.74
CA TYR A 87 18.10 -15.43 -1.92
C TYR A 87 18.50 -15.49 -0.43
N GLU A 88 19.67 -16.03 -0.11
CA GLU A 88 20.18 -16.19 1.26
C GLU A 88 20.38 -14.84 1.94
N LYS A 89 20.92 -13.86 1.20
CA LYS A 89 21.13 -12.51 1.72
C LYS A 89 19.80 -11.80 2.00
N LEU A 90 18.83 -11.90 1.09
CA LEU A 90 17.47 -11.35 1.31
C LEU A 90 16.81 -12.03 2.51
N PHE A 91 16.85 -13.36 2.58
CA PHE A 91 16.30 -14.14 3.69
C PHE A 91 16.88 -13.69 5.02
N GLU A 92 18.21 -13.58 5.13
CA GLU A 92 18.88 -13.20 6.37
C GLU A 92 18.52 -11.77 6.81
N ILE A 93 18.47 -10.80 5.89
CA ILE A 93 18.06 -9.43 6.20
C ILE A 93 16.61 -9.42 6.73
N ILE A 94 15.69 -10.06 6.00
CA ILE A 94 14.27 -10.10 6.33
C ILE A 94 14.04 -10.83 7.67
N ARG A 95 14.77 -11.94 7.91
CA ARG A 95 14.73 -12.72 9.16
C ARG A 95 15.24 -11.90 10.34
N LYS A 96 16.40 -11.23 10.20
CA LYS A 96 17.01 -10.41 11.27
C LYS A 96 16.13 -9.24 11.68
N LYS A 97 15.30 -8.71 10.78
CA LYS A 97 14.29 -7.69 11.10
C LYS A 97 13.04 -8.25 11.80
N GLY A 98 12.95 -9.57 11.99
CA GLY A 98 11.87 -10.22 12.73
C GLY A 98 10.63 -10.54 11.88
N HIS A 99 10.76 -10.60 10.55
CA HIS A 99 9.63 -10.91 9.69
C HIS A 99 9.30 -12.41 9.72
N ARG A 100 8.12 -12.78 10.25
CA ARG A 100 7.69 -14.18 10.48
C ARG A 100 7.70 -15.08 9.23
N PHE A 101 7.53 -14.50 8.05
CA PHE A 101 7.52 -15.24 6.76
C PHE A 101 8.78 -14.99 5.92
N ALA A 102 9.94 -14.77 6.54
CA ALA A 102 11.16 -14.32 5.86
C ALA A 102 11.51 -15.15 4.61
N GLN A 103 11.45 -16.48 4.73
CA GLN A 103 11.72 -17.42 3.64
C GLN A 103 10.82 -17.14 2.42
N GLN A 104 9.50 -17.21 2.64
CA GLN A 104 8.51 -16.97 1.59
C GLN A 104 8.63 -15.56 0.99
N ARG A 105 8.99 -14.55 1.77
CA ARG A 105 9.18 -13.18 1.26
C ARG A 105 10.39 -13.10 0.33
N ALA A 106 11.52 -13.67 0.73
CA ALA A 106 12.71 -13.74 -0.11
C ALA A 106 12.43 -14.48 -1.42
N GLU A 107 11.79 -15.66 -1.36
CA GLU A 107 11.41 -16.44 -2.56
C GLU A 107 10.55 -15.62 -3.53
N ARG A 108 9.55 -14.90 -3.01
CA ARG A 108 8.66 -14.08 -3.83
C ARG A 108 9.37 -12.88 -4.45
N ILE A 109 10.28 -12.24 -3.72
CA ILE A 109 11.08 -11.13 -4.24
C ILE A 109 11.98 -11.61 -5.40
N ILE A 110 12.63 -12.76 -5.26
CA ILE A 110 13.44 -13.34 -6.34
C ILE A 110 12.59 -13.57 -7.59
N LYS A 111 11.42 -14.21 -7.45
CA LYS A 111 10.50 -14.46 -8.56
C LYS A 111 9.96 -13.17 -9.20
N LEU A 112 9.84 -12.09 -8.42
CA LEU A 112 9.32 -10.82 -8.92
C LEU A 112 10.28 -10.15 -9.92
N ARG A 113 11.59 -10.44 -9.88
CA ARG A 113 12.60 -9.83 -10.77
C ARG A 113 12.27 -10.03 -12.25
N GLU A 114 11.76 -11.21 -12.61
CA GLU A 114 11.30 -11.52 -13.97
C GLU A 114 10.08 -10.70 -14.43
N LYS A 115 9.45 -9.96 -13.52
CA LYS A 115 8.26 -9.13 -13.78
C LYS A 115 8.56 -7.63 -13.73
N GLU A 116 9.82 -7.21 -13.64
CA GLU A 116 10.18 -5.78 -13.56
C GLU A 116 9.61 -4.98 -14.74
N GLN A 117 9.83 -5.44 -15.97
CA GLN A 117 9.29 -4.79 -17.17
C GLN A 117 7.75 -4.74 -17.17
N PHE A 118 7.10 -5.82 -16.75
CA PHE A 118 5.64 -5.87 -16.62
C PHE A 118 5.13 -4.85 -15.59
N LEU A 119 5.82 -4.67 -14.46
CA LEU A 119 5.44 -3.66 -13.45
C LEU A 119 5.54 -2.23 -14.00
N LEU A 120 6.55 -1.94 -14.84
CA LEU A 120 6.70 -0.65 -15.53
C LEU A 120 5.65 -0.42 -16.62
N GLU A 121 5.12 -1.48 -17.23
CA GLU A 121 3.99 -1.38 -18.15
C GLU A 121 2.69 -1.10 -17.38
N ILE A 122 2.47 -1.82 -16.27
CA ILE A 122 1.32 -1.61 -15.38
C ILE A 122 1.29 -0.17 -14.84
N SER A 123 2.43 0.44 -14.53
CA SER A 123 2.45 1.81 -14.01
C SER A 123 1.96 2.87 -15.01
N LYS A 124 1.94 2.53 -16.30
CA LYS A 124 1.48 3.41 -17.38
C LYS A 124 -0.01 3.25 -17.70
N GLU A 125 -0.67 2.27 -17.09
CA GLU A 125 -2.11 2.05 -17.24
C GLU A 125 -2.90 3.25 -16.70
N LYS A 126 -4.08 3.47 -17.31
CA LYS A 126 -4.99 4.55 -16.91
C LYS A 126 -6.04 4.08 -15.92
N ASP A 127 -6.56 2.87 -16.12
CA ASP A 127 -7.58 2.27 -15.26
C ASP A 127 -6.91 1.41 -14.20
N GLY A 128 -7.05 1.82 -12.94
CA GLY A 128 -6.49 1.11 -11.83
C GLY A 128 -7.16 -0.25 -11.58
N LYS A 129 -8.47 -0.37 -11.81
CA LYS A 129 -9.21 -1.62 -11.59
C LYS A 129 -8.78 -2.67 -12.61
N GLU A 130 -8.58 -2.31 -13.88
CA GLU A 130 -8.03 -3.22 -14.89
C GLU A 130 -6.58 -3.61 -14.58
N ALA A 131 -5.74 -2.63 -14.22
CA ALA A 131 -4.36 -2.88 -13.80
C ALA A 131 -4.28 -3.84 -12.61
N ARG A 132 -5.22 -3.74 -11.66
CA ARG A 132 -5.32 -4.65 -10.52
C ARG A 132 -5.59 -6.09 -10.94
N GLU A 133 -6.53 -6.32 -11.85
CA GLU A 133 -6.81 -7.68 -12.36
C GLU A 133 -5.58 -8.28 -13.04
N LYS A 134 -4.86 -7.47 -13.85
CA LYS A 134 -3.60 -7.87 -14.50
C LYS A 134 -2.55 -8.27 -13.45
N LEU A 135 -2.37 -7.47 -12.39
CA LEU A 135 -1.42 -7.77 -11.31
C LEU A 135 -1.77 -9.05 -10.55
N VAL A 136 -3.03 -9.20 -10.13
CA VAL A 136 -3.51 -10.38 -9.38
C VAL A 136 -3.28 -11.66 -10.18
N LYS A 137 -3.46 -11.60 -11.50
CA LYS A 137 -3.25 -12.76 -12.39
C LYS A 137 -1.77 -13.12 -12.59
N ASN A 138 -0.88 -12.12 -12.63
CA ASN A 138 0.50 -12.31 -13.11
C ASN A 138 1.59 -12.26 -12.03
N ILE A 139 1.31 -11.67 -10.86
CA ILE A 139 2.30 -11.53 -9.79
C ILE A 139 2.04 -12.58 -8.71
N TYR A 140 3.01 -13.49 -8.55
CA TYR A 140 2.90 -14.54 -7.55
C TYR A 140 2.89 -13.97 -6.13
N GLY A 141 1.78 -14.23 -5.41
CA GLY A 141 1.59 -13.78 -4.04
C GLY A 141 0.83 -12.45 -3.90
N TYR A 142 0.39 -11.83 -5.00
CA TYR A 142 -0.52 -10.69 -4.96
C TYR A 142 -1.97 -11.16 -4.90
N GLY A 143 -2.70 -10.73 -3.86
CA GLY A 143 -4.15 -10.69 -3.85
C GLY A 143 -4.65 -9.29 -4.23
N TYR A 144 -5.97 -9.08 -4.13
CA TYR A 144 -6.60 -7.78 -4.40
C TYR A 144 -6.01 -6.65 -3.56
N LYS A 145 -5.74 -6.92 -2.28
CA LYS A 145 -5.21 -5.93 -1.36
C LYS A 145 -3.79 -5.53 -1.74
N GLU A 146 -2.89 -6.49 -1.95
CA GLU A 146 -1.50 -6.21 -2.33
C GLU A 146 -1.41 -5.52 -3.70
N ALA A 147 -2.23 -5.94 -4.68
CA ALA A 147 -2.29 -5.29 -5.98
C ALA A 147 -2.81 -3.85 -5.90
N SER A 148 -3.90 -3.61 -5.15
CA SER A 148 -4.43 -2.25 -4.93
C SER A 148 -3.44 -1.38 -4.16
N HIS A 149 -2.75 -1.96 -3.17
CA HIS A 149 -1.73 -1.29 -2.36
C HIS A 149 -0.58 -0.81 -3.24
N PHE A 150 -0.05 -1.70 -4.08
CA PHE A 150 0.99 -1.36 -5.03
C PHE A 150 0.55 -0.25 -5.99
N LEU A 151 -0.63 -0.39 -6.61
CA LEU A 151 -1.15 0.59 -7.56
C LEU A 151 -1.32 1.97 -6.93
N ARG A 152 -1.88 2.05 -5.73
CA ARG A 152 -1.99 3.33 -5.01
C ARG A 152 -0.61 3.93 -4.77
N ASN A 153 0.35 3.13 -4.30
CA ASN A 153 1.69 3.62 -3.98
C ASN A 153 2.48 4.08 -5.22
N ILE A 154 2.10 3.63 -6.42
CA ILE A 154 2.61 4.14 -7.69
C ILE A 154 1.66 5.17 -8.35
N GLY A 155 0.77 5.80 -7.58
CA GLY A 155 0.04 7.00 -8.00
C GLY A 155 -1.33 6.78 -8.65
N PHE A 156 -1.95 5.60 -8.48
CA PHE A 156 -3.36 5.41 -8.87
C PHE A 156 -4.30 5.96 -7.79
N ASP A 157 -5.33 6.68 -8.22
CA ASP A 157 -6.26 7.42 -7.36
C ASP A 157 -7.68 6.79 -7.29
N ASP A 158 -7.93 5.76 -8.10
CA ASP A 158 -9.24 5.18 -8.44
C ASP A 158 -9.46 3.77 -7.88
N ILE A 159 -8.62 3.33 -6.93
CA ILE A 159 -8.71 2.00 -6.30
C ILE A 159 -8.68 2.09 -4.77
N GLY A 160 -9.51 1.29 -4.11
CA GLY A 160 -9.51 1.11 -2.67
C GLY A 160 -8.58 -0.02 -2.20
N ILE A 161 -7.86 0.21 -1.10
CA ILE A 161 -7.04 -0.81 -0.42
C ILE A 161 -7.87 -1.38 0.74
N ILE A 162 -8.46 -2.56 0.56
CA ILE A 162 -9.28 -3.17 1.62
C ILE A 162 -8.41 -4.08 2.49
N ASP A 163 -7.72 -3.47 3.45
CA ASP A 163 -6.97 -4.17 4.48
C ASP A 163 -7.81 -4.41 5.76
N ARG A 164 -7.17 -4.90 6.82
CA ARG A 164 -7.85 -5.12 8.11
C ARG A 164 -8.30 -3.81 8.77
N HIS A 165 -7.56 -2.71 8.62
CA HIS A 165 -7.88 -1.42 9.22
C HIS A 165 -9.08 -0.77 8.51
N ILE A 166 -9.07 -0.77 7.18
CA ILE A 166 -10.14 -0.23 6.33
C ILE A 166 -11.41 -1.06 6.48
N SER A 167 -11.36 -2.38 6.33
CA SER A 167 -12.56 -3.23 6.51
C SER A 167 -13.15 -3.09 7.92
N ARG A 168 -12.31 -3.06 8.96
CA ARG A 168 -12.75 -2.82 10.33
C ARG A 168 -13.38 -1.45 10.50
N PHE A 169 -12.84 -0.39 9.88
CA PHE A 169 -13.45 0.93 9.89
C PHE A 169 -14.86 0.88 9.29
N LEU A 170 -15.01 0.31 8.09
CA LEU A 170 -16.31 0.20 7.41
C LEU A 170 -17.33 -0.59 8.23
N PHE A 171 -16.91 -1.70 8.83
CA PHE A 171 -17.77 -2.54 9.68
C PHE A 171 -18.19 -1.84 10.96
N GLU A 172 -17.24 -1.20 11.66
CA GLU A 172 -17.54 -0.45 12.89
C GLU A 172 -18.49 0.70 12.61
N LYS A 173 -18.40 1.36 11.45
CA LYS A 173 -19.28 2.47 11.05
C LYS A 173 -20.62 2.00 10.46
N GLY A 174 -20.87 0.70 10.38
CA GLY A 174 -22.10 0.14 9.80
C GLY A 174 -22.26 0.39 8.30
N LEU A 175 -21.18 0.71 7.59
CA LEU A 175 -21.18 1.00 6.15
C LEU A 175 -21.19 -0.26 5.31
N VAL A 176 -20.63 -1.34 5.84
CA VAL A 176 -20.63 -2.67 5.25
C VAL A 176 -20.92 -3.70 6.34
N LYS A 177 -21.70 -4.73 6.04
CA LYS A 177 -22.01 -5.78 7.02
C LYS A 177 -20.74 -6.58 7.37
N PRO A 178 -20.43 -6.81 8.65
CA PRO A 178 -19.23 -7.55 9.05
C PRO A 178 -19.10 -8.93 8.39
N ARG A 179 -17.86 -9.30 8.02
CA ARG A 179 -17.49 -10.59 7.42
C ARG A 179 -16.21 -11.13 8.05
N LYS A 180 -16.12 -12.45 8.21
CA LYS A 180 -14.90 -13.12 8.72
C LYS A 180 -13.78 -13.12 7.67
N THR A 181 -14.14 -13.25 6.39
CA THR A 181 -13.21 -13.35 5.26
C THR A 181 -13.54 -12.30 4.23
N ILE A 182 -12.51 -11.61 3.72
CA ILE A 182 -12.64 -10.67 2.62
C ILE A 182 -12.49 -11.43 1.30
N THR A 183 -13.61 -11.91 0.76
CA THR A 183 -13.65 -12.48 -0.60
C THR A 183 -13.63 -11.36 -1.64
N LYS A 184 -13.42 -11.67 -2.94
CA LYS A 184 -13.50 -10.67 -4.03
C LYS A 184 -14.80 -9.87 -3.95
N LYS A 185 -15.96 -10.53 -3.74
CA LYS A 185 -17.25 -9.86 -3.61
C LYS A 185 -17.28 -8.87 -2.43
N VAL A 186 -16.78 -9.29 -1.26
CA VAL A 186 -16.72 -8.42 -0.07
C VAL A 186 -15.73 -7.27 -0.26
N TYR A 187 -14.62 -7.52 -0.96
CA TYR A 187 -13.63 -6.50 -1.31
C TYR A 187 -14.27 -5.39 -2.13
N LEU A 188 -14.99 -5.76 -3.21
CA LEU A 188 -15.66 -4.79 -4.09
C LEU A 188 -16.81 -4.07 -3.36
N GLU A 189 -17.59 -4.75 -2.51
CA GLU A 189 -18.60 -4.11 -1.65
C GLU A 189 -17.98 -3.05 -0.72
N CYS A 190 -16.80 -3.33 -0.15
CA CYS A 190 -16.07 -2.37 0.66
C CYS A 190 -15.52 -1.20 -0.18
N GLU A 191 -15.01 -1.48 -1.37
CA GLU A 191 -14.51 -0.46 -2.30
C GLU A 191 -15.63 0.51 -2.73
N GLU A 192 -16.80 0.00 -3.09
CA GLU A 192 -17.99 0.82 -3.40
C GLU A 192 -18.41 1.72 -2.23
N ALA A 193 -18.31 1.22 -0.99
CA ALA A 193 -18.59 2.02 0.20
C ALA A 193 -17.58 3.17 0.37
N LEU A 194 -16.29 2.91 0.10
CA LEU A 194 -15.26 3.96 0.10
C LEU A 194 -15.45 4.97 -1.02
N GLU A 195 -15.84 4.53 -2.22
CA GLU A 195 -16.12 5.40 -3.37
C GLU A 195 -17.22 6.41 -3.03
N LYS A 196 -18.30 5.96 -2.38
CA LYS A 196 -19.38 6.84 -1.92
C LYS A 196 -18.87 7.88 -0.92
N ILE A 197 -18.08 7.47 0.07
CA ILE A 197 -17.50 8.39 1.07
C ILE A 197 -16.55 9.40 0.40
N ALA A 198 -15.70 8.92 -0.51
CA ALA A 198 -14.75 9.74 -1.24
C ALA A 198 -15.47 10.80 -2.08
N SER A 199 -16.50 10.40 -2.83
CA SER A 199 -17.36 11.29 -3.61
C SER A 199 -18.00 12.38 -2.74
N ASP A 200 -18.63 11.98 -1.63
CA ASP A 200 -19.31 12.90 -0.73
C ASP A 200 -18.37 13.93 -0.07
N LEU A 201 -17.08 13.60 0.06
CA LEU A 201 -16.06 14.45 0.66
C LEU A 201 -15.17 15.16 -0.37
N GLY A 202 -15.38 14.92 -1.67
CA GLY A 202 -14.52 15.43 -2.74
C GLY A 202 -13.07 14.96 -2.63
N LEU A 203 -12.85 13.71 -2.19
CA LEU A 203 -11.53 13.10 -2.03
C LEU A 203 -11.28 12.05 -3.10
N LYS A 204 -10.00 11.76 -3.38
CA LYS A 204 -9.62 10.53 -4.09
C LYS A 204 -9.57 9.33 -3.15
N LEU A 205 -9.70 8.12 -3.68
CA LEU A 205 -9.59 6.90 -2.87
C LEU A 205 -8.20 6.76 -2.24
N SER A 206 -7.17 7.16 -2.98
CA SER A 206 -5.77 7.20 -2.52
C SER A 206 -5.59 8.07 -1.26
N GLU A 207 -6.25 9.22 -1.21
CA GLU A 207 -6.26 10.14 -0.06
C GLU A 207 -7.09 9.59 1.09
N LEU A 208 -8.30 9.11 0.79
CA LEU A 208 -9.23 8.57 1.78
C LEU A 208 -8.61 7.42 2.58
N ASP A 209 -7.88 6.51 1.91
CA ASP A 209 -7.16 5.43 2.56
C ASP A 209 -6.20 5.94 3.65
N LEU A 210 -5.41 6.98 3.35
CA LEU A 210 -4.44 7.53 4.31
C LEU A 210 -5.13 8.18 5.53
N TYR A 211 -6.27 8.84 5.32
CA TYR A 211 -7.06 9.39 6.43
C TYR A 211 -7.64 8.29 7.32
N ILE A 212 -8.23 7.24 6.74
CA ILE A 212 -8.79 6.13 7.51
C ILE A 212 -7.67 5.36 8.22
N PHE A 213 -6.53 5.15 7.56
CA PHE A 213 -5.36 4.52 8.16
C PHE A 213 -4.84 5.31 9.36
N TYR A 214 -4.79 6.65 9.26
CA TYR A 214 -4.44 7.51 10.39
C TYR A 214 -5.45 7.41 11.53
N ILE A 215 -6.75 7.40 11.25
CA ILE A 215 -7.79 7.20 12.27
C ILE A 215 -7.55 5.90 13.05
N LYS A 216 -7.08 4.84 12.38
CA LYS A 216 -6.85 3.53 13.01
C LYS A 216 -5.50 3.38 13.69
N THR A 217 -4.47 4.13 13.28
CA THR A 217 -3.09 3.86 13.68
C THR A 217 -2.34 5.06 14.25
N GLY A 218 -2.88 6.27 14.07
CA GLY A 218 -2.20 7.53 14.37
C GLY A 218 -1.04 7.86 13.42
N LYS A 219 -0.92 7.18 12.27
CA LYS A 219 0.22 7.32 11.35
C LYS A 219 -0.20 7.59 9.92
N VAL A 220 0.62 8.36 9.19
CA VAL A 220 0.54 8.48 7.72
C VAL A 220 1.78 7.81 7.12
N LEU A 221 1.61 6.59 6.62
CA LEU A 221 2.66 5.79 6.01
C LEU A 221 2.38 5.63 4.53
N LYS A 222 2.35 4.39 4.04
CA LYS A 222 1.99 4.04 2.68
C LYS A 222 1.43 2.64 2.62
#